data_AF-A0A5A7MM21-F1
#
_entry.id   AF-A0A5A7MM21-F1
#
_cell.length_a   1.000
_cell.length_b   1.000
_cell.length_c   1.000
_cell.angle_alpha   90.00
_cell.angle_beta   90.00
_cell.angle_gamma   90.00
#
_symmetry.space_group_name_H-M   'P 1'
#
loop_
_entity.id
_entity.type
_entity.pdbx_description
1 polymer ?
#
loop_
_entity_poly.entity_id
_entity_poly.type
_entity_poly.pdbx_seq_one_letter_code
_entity_poly.pdbx_strand_id
1 'polypeptide(L)'
;MTDQTETAILTALVEQAQAQGANSPTLRALVEEASERGAMRVLRHVGLEDEQALRDVCELRDLLGAWRVARRTAWHTIVRWVITGLMLAIVAGLTLKLKLWPPAG
;
A
#
# COMPACT_ATOMS: atom_id res chain seq x y z
N MET A 1 -9.79 0.98 22.41
CA MET A 1 -10.80 1.65 23.25
C MET A 1 -12.05 2.03 22.46
N THR A 2 -11.92 2.54 21.22
CA THR A 2 -13.04 2.88 20.31
C THR A 2 -13.91 1.68 19.93
N ASP A 3 -13.31 0.54 19.64
CA ASP A 3 -14.00 -0.71 19.24
C ASP A 3 -15.02 -1.21 20.29
N GLN A 4 -14.69 -1.04 21.58
CA GLN A 4 -15.59 -1.41 22.68
C GLN A 4 -16.77 -0.44 22.83
N THR A 5 -16.59 0.83 22.49
CA THR A 5 -17.66 1.83 22.53
C THR A 5 -18.64 1.62 21.37
N GLU A 6 -18.12 1.29 20.17
CA GLU A 6 -18.93 0.98 18.99
C GLU A 6 -19.79 -0.27 19.21
N THR A 7 -19.19 -1.35 19.69
CA THR A 7 -19.92 -2.59 20.00
C THR A 7 -20.97 -2.39 21.10
N ALA A 8 -20.68 -1.58 22.13
CA ALA A 8 -21.65 -1.22 23.16
C ALA A 8 -22.85 -0.44 22.58
N ILE A 9 -22.60 0.52 21.69
CA ILE A 9 -23.66 1.29 21.02
C ILE A 9 -24.51 0.38 20.11
N LEU A 10 -23.89 -0.49 19.32
CA LEU A 10 -24.61 -1.42 18.44
C LEU A 10 -25.50 -2.38 19.23
N THR A 11 -24.99 -2.89 20.35
CA THR A 11 -25.75 -3.76 21.24
C THR A 11 -26.99 -3.03 21.79
N ALA A 12 -26.81 -1.80 22.27
CA ALA A 12 -27.92 -0.98 22.78
C ALA A 12 -28.96 -0.65 21.70
N LEU A 13 -28.54 -0.36 20.46
CA LEU A 13 -29.46 -0.08 19.35
C LEU A 13 -30.26 -1.32 18.92
N VAL A 14 -29.63 -2.50 18.90
CA VAL A 14 -30.33 -3.76 18.59
C VAL A 14 -31.34 -4.08 19.69
N GLU A 15 -30.98 -3.91 20.96
CA GLU A 15 -31.89 -4.08 22.09
C GLU A 15 -33.08 -3.13 22.00
N GLN A 16 -32.82 -1.85 21.69
CA GLN A 16 -33.88 -0.85 21.48
C GLN A 16 -34.79 -1.20 20.31
N ALA A 17 -34.25 -1.71 19.21
CA ALA A 17 -35.03 -2.13 18.04
C ALA A 17 -35.90 -3.36 18.34
N GLN A 18 -35.36 -4.35 19.06
CA GLN A 18 -36.12 -5.52 19.52
C GLN A 18 -37.24 -5.11 20.48
N ALA A 19 -36.98 -4.18 21.40
CA ALA A 19 -37.98 -3.63 22.31
C ALA A 19 -39.13 -2.90 21.57
N GLN A 20 -38.86 -2.35 20.38
CA GLN A 20 -39.87 -1.77 19.49
C GLN A 20 -40.56 -2.80 18.58
N GLY A 21 -40.28 -4.10 18.77
CA GLY A 21 -40.89 -5.19 18.01
C GLY A 21 -40.21 -5.53 16.69
N ALA A 22 -39.00 -4.99 16.42
CA ALA A 22 -38.24 -5.37 15.23
C ALA A 22 -37.72 -6.81 15.39
N ASN A 23 -38.20 -7.71 14.56
CA ASN A 23 -37.75 -9.09 14.53
C ASN A 23 -36.32 -9.23 13.97
N SER A 24 -35.54 -10.15 14.56
CA SER A 24 -34.15 -10.46 14.17
C SER A 24 -33.91 -10.66 12.65
N PRO A 25 -34.73 -11.44 11.90
CA PRO A 25 -34.53 -11.59 10.46
C PRO A 25 -34.66 -10.27 9.68
N THR A 26 -35.55 -9.37 10.08
CA THR A 26 -35.70 -8.05 9.43
C THR A 26 -34.50 -7.16 9.69
N LEU A 27 -33.95 -7.16 10.90
CA LEU A 27 -32.73 -6.40 11.21
C LEU A 27 -31.55 -6.92 10.40
N ARG A 28 -31.42 -8.24 10.25
CA ARG A 28 -30.37 -8.84 9.41
C ARG A 28 -30.50 -8.40 7.96
N ALA A 29 -31.70 -8.45 7.38
CA ALA A 29 -31.94 -7.99 6.02
C ALA A 29 -31.63 -6.50 5.84
N LEU A 30 -31.97 -5.66 6.81
CA LEU A 30 -31.65 -4.23 6.80
C LEU A 30 -30.14 -3.98 6.85
N VAL A 31 -29.41 -4.71 7.71
CA VAL A 31 -27.95 -4.61 7.82
C VAL A 31 -27.26 -5.09 6.54
N GLU A 32 -27.73 -6.19 5.94
CA GLU A 32 -27.23 -6.71 4.67
C GLU A 32 -27.37 -5.65 3.56
N GLU A 33 -28.58 -5.09 3.39
CA GLU A 33 -28.86 -4.05 2.39
C GLU A 33 -28.08 -2.75 2.64
N ALA A 34 -27.96 -2.33 3.91
CA ALA A 34 -27.19 -1.14 4.27
C ALA A 34 -25.69 -1.33 4.01
N SER A 35 -25.17 -2.52 4.28
CA SER A 35 -23.77 -2.89 4.03
C SER A 35 -23.49 -2.95 2.53
N GLU A 36 -24.37 -3.58 1.74
CA GLU A 36 -24.26 -3.65 0.28
C GLU A 36 -24.31 -2.24 -0.34
N ARG A 37 -25.29 -1.40 0.05
CA ARG A 37 -25.36 0.00 -0.41
C ARG A 37 -24.18 0.85 0.05
N GLY A 38 -23.59 0.53 1.20
CA GLY A 38 -22.39 1.18 1.71
C GLY A 38 -21.17 0.82 0.86
N ALA A 39 -20.97 -0.47 0.62
CA ALA A 39 -19.90 -0.99 -0.23
C ALA A 39 -20.00 -0.43 -1.65
N MET A 40 -21.20 -0.45 -2.25
CA MET A 40 -21.42 0.06 -3.60
C MET A 40 -21.19 1.59 -3.69
N ARG A 41 -21.51 2.36 -2.64
CA ARG A 41 -21.18 3.79 -2.56
C ARG A 41 -19.68 4.04 -2.54
N VAL A 42 -18.93 3.25 -1.77
CA VAL A 42 -17.46 3.36 -1.71
C VAL A 42 -16.84 2.96 -3.05
N LEU A 43 -17.28 1.85 -3.63
CA LEU A 43 -16.83 1.42 -4.97
C LEU A 43 -17.06 2.53 -5.99
N ARG A 44 -18.27 3.11 -6.02
CA ARG A 44 -18.59 4.23 -6.92
C ARG A 44 -17.80 5.50 -6.62
N HIS A 45 -17.52 5.79 -5.35
CA HIS A 45 -16.71 6.94 -4.98
C HIS A 45 -15.24 6.80 -5.43
N VAL A 46 -14.73 5.57 -5.44
CA VAL A 46 -13.37 5.24 -5.89
C VAL A 46 -13.33 4.98 -7.41
N GLY A 47 -14.47 5.02 -8.12
CA GLY A 47 -14.56 4.79 -9.57
C GLY A 47 -14.49 3.31 -9.97
N LEU A 48 -14.82 2.41 -9.05
CA LEU A 48 -14.77 0.95 -9.21
C LEU A 48 -16.16 0.31 -9.32
N GLU A 49 -17.17 1.05 -9.79
CA GLU A 49 -18.55 0.54 -9.91
C GLU A 49 -18.80 -0.40 -11.10
N ASP A 50 -17.89 -0.43 -12.07
CA ASP A 50 -17.97 -1.23 -13.30
C ASP A 50 -17.34 -2.63 -13.11
N GLU A 51 -17.92 -3.65 -13.74
CA GLU A 51 -17.34 -5.00 -13.88
C GLU A 51 -15.93 -5.00 -14.50
N GLN A 52 -15.58 -4.02 -15.33
CA GLN A 52 -14.22 -3.86 -15.88
C GLN A 52 -13.23 -3.37 -14.81
N ALA A 53 -13.67 -2.55 -13.86
CA ALA A 53 -12.78 -1.93 -12.87
C ALA A 53 -12.07 -2.95 -11.98
N LEU A 54 -12.71 -4.09 -11.70
CA LEU A 54 -12.07 -5.19 -10.98
C LEU A 54 -10.89 -5.78 -11.75
N ARG A 55 -10.99 -5.89 -13.09
CA ARG A 55 -9.90 -6.37 -13.95
C ARG A 55 -8.75 -5.37 -13.97
N ASP A 56 -9.06 -4.09 -14.12
CA ASP A 56 -8.05 -3.02 -14.16
C ASP A 56 -7.25 -2.95 -12.84
N VAL A 57 -7.91 -3.08 -11.69
CA VAL A 57 -7.23 -3.12 -10.38
C VAL A 57 -6.31 -4.35 -10.26
N CYS A 58 -6.75 -5.51 -10.75
CA CYS A 58 -5.91 -6.70 -10.76
C CYS A 58 -4.68 -6.51 -11.65
N GLU A 59 -4.86 -5.95 -12.85
CA GLU A 59 -3.77 -5.68 -13.79
C GLU A 59 -2.78 -4.66 -13.21
N LEU A 60 -3.25 -3.56 -12.63
CA LEU A 60 -2.40 -2.58 -11.97
C LEU A 60 -1.58 -3.21 -10.83
N ARG A 61 -2.19 -4.10 -10.05
CA ARG A 61 -1.48 -4.83 -8.98
C ARG A 61 -0.38 -5.72 -9.55
N ASP A 62 -0.64 -6.39 -10.66
CA ASP A 62 0.34 -7.26 -11.32
C ASP A 62 1.48 -6.43 -11.94
N LEU A 63 1.17 -5.32 -12.60
CA LEU A 63 2.15 -4.36 -13.11
C LEU A 63 3.02 -3.77 -11.99
N LEU A 64 2.41 -3.37 -10.86
CA LEU A 64 3.12 -2.90 -9.68
C LEU A 64 3.99 -4.00 -9.05
N GLY A 65 3.52 -5.25 -9.10
CA GLY A 65 4.30 -6.43 -8.72
C GLY A 65 5.56 -6.54 -9.56
N ALA A 66 5.42 -6.52 -10.88
CA ALA A 66 6.54 -6.57 -11.83
C ALA A 66 7.49 -5.37 -11.67
N TRP A 67 6.96 -4.16 -11.52
CA TRP A 67 7.76 -2.95 -11.32
C TRP A 67 8.54 -2.99 -10.00
N ARG A 68 7.94 -3.49 -8.91
CA ARG A 68 8.64 -3.59 -7.62
C ARG A 68 9.83 -4.55 -7.70
N VAL A 69 9.69 -5.65 -8.42
CA VAL A 69 10.78 -6.58 -8.70
C VAL A 69 11.85 -5.91 -9.56
N ALA A 70 11.45 -5.27 -10.66
CA ALA A 70 12.38 -4.57 -11.55
C ALA A 70 13.16 -3.45 -10.84
N ARG A 71 12.50 -2.65 -10.01
CA ARG A 71 13.11 -1.58 -9.21
C ARG A 71 14.16 -2.12 -8.24
N ARG A 72 13.89 -3.26 -7.58
CA ARG A 72 14.85 -3.91 -6.68
C ARG A 72 16.12 -4.31 -7.43
N THR A 73 15.98 -4.89 -8.62
CA THR A 73 17.11 -5.28 -9.48
C THR A 73 17.88 -4.07 -10.00
N ALA A 74 17.18 -3.01 -10.43
CA ALA A 74 17.79 -1.78 -10.90
C ALA A 74 18.63 -1.11 -9.79
N TRP A 75 18.09 -1.02 -8.57
CA TRP A 75 18.80 -0.43 -7.43
C TRP A 75 20.07 -1.22 -7.08
N HIS A 76 20.00 -2.55 -7.11
CA HIS A 76 21.17 -3.40 -6.86
C HIS A 76 22.30 -3.13 -7.87
N THR A 77 21.95 -2.99 -9.15
CA THR A 77 22.92 -2.65 -10.19
C THR A 77 23.47 -1.23 -9.96
N ILE A 78 22.62 -0.23 -9.78
CA ILE A 78 23.07 1.17 -9.55
C ILE A 78 24.03 1.25 -8.36
N VAL A 79 23.69 0.64 -7.22
CA VAL A 79 24.54 0.62 -6.03
C VAL A 79 25.89 -0.03 -6.33
N ARG A 80 25.90 -1.15 -7.06
CA ARG A 80 27.15 -1.81 -7.44
C ARG A 80 28.03 -0.92 -8.32
N TRP A 81 27.46 -0.28 -9.33
CA TRP A 81 28.19 0.66 -10.20
C TRP A 81 28.74 1.87 -9.43
N VAL A 82 27.96 2.41 -8.48
CA VAL A 82 28.40 3.51 -7.61
C VAL A 82 29.61 3.10 -6.77
N ILE A 83 29.58 1.90 -6.16
CA ILE A 83 30.70 1.39 -5.36
C ILE A 83 31.94 1.19 -6.24
N THR A 84 31.78 0.57 -7.42
CA THR A 84 32.89 0.38 -8.36
C THR A 84 33.47 1.70 -8.82
N GLY A 85 32.63 2.69 -9.15
CA GLY A 85 33.05 4.04 -9.51
C GLY A 85 33.79 4.74 -8.38
N LEU A 86 33.31 4.61 -7.14
CA LEU A 86 33.96 5.19 -5.96
C LEU A 86 35.34 4.58 -5.71
N MET A 87 35.47 3.24 -5.78
CA MET A 87 36.76 2.56 -5.68
C MET A 87 37.75 3.04 -6.74
N LEU A 88 37.30 3.13 -8.00
CA LEU A 88 38.14 3.64 -9.10
C LEU A 88 38.57 5.09 -8.85
N ALA A 89 37.64 5.93 -8.39
CA ALA A 89 37.90 7.33 -8.08
C ALA A 89 38.93 7.49 -6.96
N ILE A 90 38.89 6.65 -5.92
CA ILE A 90 39.88 6.65 -4.83
C ILE A 90 41.27 6.30 -5.38
N VAL A 91 41.40 5.22 -6.17
CA VAL A 91 42.68 4.79 -6.76
C VAL A 91 43.24 5.86 -7.72
N ALA A 92 42.40 6.43 -8.58
CA ALA A 92 42.77 7.53 -9.46
C ALA A 92 43.20 8.78 -8.67
N GLY A 93 42.47 9.11 -7.60
CA GLY A 93 42.81 10.22 -6.71
C GLY A 93 44.17 10.05 -6.02
N LEU A 94 44.45 8.84 -5.52
CA LEU A 94 45.74 8.51 -4.91
C LEU A 94 46.90 8.58 -5.91
N THR A 95 46.73 8.01 -7.11
CA THR A 95 47.77 8.05 -8.15
C THR A 95 48.08 9.47 -8.60
N LEU A 96 47.08 10.33 -8.75
CA LEU A 96 47.28 11.75 -9.06
C LEU A 96 47.97 12.50 -7.92
N LYS A 97 47.58 12.28 -6.66
CA LYS A 97 48.26 12.90 -5.50
C LYS A 97 49.72 12.44 -5.38
N LEU A 98 50.00 11.16 -5.60
CA LEU A 98 51.36 10.61 -5.56
C LEU A 98 52.22 11.15 -6.71
N LYS A 99 51.65 11.31 -7.90
CA LYS A 99 52.38 11.91 -9.04
C LYS A 99 52.66 13.41 -8.85
N LEU A 100 51.83 14.10 -8.07
CA LEU A 100 52.03 15.51 -7.73
C LEU A 100 53.04 15.72 -6.58
N TRP A 101 53.33 14.69 -5.78
CA TRP A 101 54.36 14.74 -4.74
C TRP A 101 55.64 14.03 -5.19
N PRO A 102 56.58 14.71 -5.86
CA PRO A 102 57.89 14.14 -6.10
C PRO A 102 58.55 13.90 -4.74
N PRO A 103 59.17 12.73 -4.49
CA PRO A 103 59.99 12.55 -3.30
C PRO A 103 61.10 13.60 -3.37
N ALA A 104 61.11 14.52 -2.41
CA ALA A 104 62.22 15.44 -2.19
C ALA A 104 63.43 14.58 -1.78
N GLY A 105 64.24 14.23 -2.78
CA GLY A 105 65.62 13.81 -2.60
C GLY A 105 66.54 15.02 -2.59
#